data_AF-R7XEZ3-F1
#
_entry.id   AF-R7XEZ3-F1
#
_cell.length_a   1.000
_cell.length_b   1.000
_cell.length_c   1.000
_cell.angle_alpha   90.00
_cell.angle_beta   90.00
_cell.angle_gamma   90.00
#
_symmetry.space_group_name_H-M   'P 1'
#
loop_
_entity.id
_entity.type
_entity.pdbx_description
1 polymer ?
#
loop_
_entity_poly.entity_id
_entity_poly.type
_entity_poly.pdbx_seq_one_letter_code
_entity_poly.pdbx_strand_id
1 'polypeptide(L)'
;MTQPPASQPPAPAFHGDPAELPADPNLVAGMPYRHYKGGAYTAVGIGRFEADLAPVVVYRAMRDPSLLWVRRADVFSEPVATPQGEVPRFAPAWPAALACLDFLPRQAVLDVLALHDTPYRHYHDSRHILEMFETAHARGIALDRAQALAVLCHDAVYVAGCEHNEAASAALIETVAPGEDRAVLERAAQIVLDTRGHGPSIAGADTVLDLDLLRLAAASEMFDAHSLDVFAENRAMLAARTGLQGEALETEFMRRRAAFLGKLAQRPRLFLTDAFADCEAPARANIARIVGAAGGSRD
;
A
#
# COMPACT_ATOMS: atom_id res chain seq x y z
N MET A 1 44.80 41.97 -5.11
CA MET A 1 44.65 41.20 -3.86
C MET A 1 43.48 40.27 -4.03
N THR A 2 43.75 39.00 -4.35
CA THR A 2 42.75 37.93 -4.39
C THR A 2 42.35 37.64 -2.94
N GLN A 3 41.06 37.80 -2.63
CA GLN A 3 40.49 37.39 -1.35
C GLN A 3 40.76 35.89 -1.18
N PRO A 4 41.31 35.43 -0.04
CA PRO A 4 41.41 34.00 0.22
C PRO A 4 39.99 33.40 0.18
N PRO A 5 39.82 32.16 -0.30
CA PRO A 5 38.52 31.51 -0.27
C PRO A 5 38.00 31.53 1.18
N ALA A 6 36.74 31.93 1.35
CA ALA A 6 36.08 31.89 2.64
C ALA A 6 36.27 30.48 3.22
N SER A 7 36.90 30.40 4.39
CA SER A 7 37.09 29.15 5.12
C SER A 7 35.73 28.50 5.32
N GLN A 8 35.51 27.35 4.70
CA GLN A 8 34.35 26.52 5.02
C GLN A 8 34.34 26.28 6.53
N PRO A 9 33.20 26.44 7.21
CA PRO A 9 33.11 26.09 8.61
C PRO A 9 33.56 24.63 8.80
N PRO A 10 34.28 24.31 9.89
CA PRO A 10 34.72 22.95 10.13
C PRO A 10 33.50 22.02 10.14
N ALA A 11 33.65 20.84 9.53
CA ALA A 11 32.60 19.84 9.55
C ALA A 11 32.21 19.53 11.01
N PRO A 12 30.91 19.37 11.32
CA PRO A 12 30.49 19.05 12.67
C PRO A 12 31.15 17.75 13.12
N ALA A 13 31.64 17.75 14.37
CA ALA A 13 32.13 16.55 15.04
C ALA A 13 30.94 15.83 15.71
N PHE A 14 30.93 14.50 15.63
CA PHE A 14 29.87 13.67 16.20
C PHE A 14 30.44 12.76 17.29
N HIS A 15 29.63 12.51 18.31
CA HIS A 15 30.01 11.76 19.51
C HIS A 15 29.19 10.49 19.71
N GLY A 16 28.24 10.20 18.83
CA GLY A 16 27.42 8.98 18.91
C GLY A 16 26.12 9.15 19.69
N ASP A 17 25.78 10.36 20.13
CA ASP A 17 24.59 10.65 20.92
C ASP A 17 23.32 10.51 20.04
N PRO A 18 22.27 9.78 20.47
CA PRO A 18 20.98 9.75 19.77
C PRO A 18 20.42 11.12 19.36
N ALA A 19 20.69 12.19 20.13
CA ALA A 19 20.26 13.55 19.81
C ALA A 19 20.94 14.14 18.55
N GLU A 20 22.04 13.54 18.09
CA GLU A 20 22.73 13.91 16.85
C GLU A 20 22.07 13.34 15.59
N LEU A 21 21.11 12.42 15.73
CA LEU A 21 20.38 11.89 14.58
C LEU A 21 19.49 12.97 13.96
N PRO A 22 19.26 12.92 12.64
CA PRO A 22 18.36 13.86 11.97
C PRO A 22 16.96 13.84 12.60
N ALA A 23 16.43 15.03 12.90
CA ALA A 23 15.08 15.20 13.45
C ALA A 23 14.00 15.31 12.36
N ASP A 24 14.33 15.12 11.08
CA ASP A 24 13.37 15.20 9.97
C ASP A 24 12.38 14.02 10.04
N PRO A 25 11.07 14.27 10.26
CA PRO A 25 10.07 13.20 10.33
C PRO A 25 9.88 12.46 9.00
N ASN A 26 10.40 12.99 7.89
CA ASN A 26 10.39 12.32 6.58
C ASN A 26 11.61 11.45 6.36
N LEU A 27 12.64 11.53 7.20
CA LEU A 27 13.86 10.73 7.04
C LEU A 27 13.71 9.38 7.74
N VAL A 28 12.79 8.57 7.24
CA VAL A 28 12.44 7.27 7.81
C VAL A 28 12.56 6.16 6.76
N ALA A 29 12.66 4.90 7.19
CA ALA A 29 12.88 3.77 6.29
C ALA A 29 11.66 3.57 5.38
N GLY A 30 11.89 3.36 4.09
CA GLY A 30 10.85 3.24 3.08
C GLY A 30 10.42 4.57 2.44
N MET A 31 10.81 5.73 2.98
CA MET A 31 10.38 7.01 2.43
C MET A 31 10.93 7.24 1.00
N PRO A 32 10.05 7.60 0.04
CA PRO A 32 10.48 7.96 -1.31
C PRO A 32 11.01 9.40 -1.35
N TYR A 33 12.04 9.60 -2.16
CA TYR A 33 12.69 10.87 -2.41
C TYR A 33 12.88 11.12 -3.92
N ARG A 34 12.90 12.41 -4.29
CA ARG A 34 13.33 12.88 -5.60
C ARG A 34 14.58 13.72 -5.44
N HIS A 35 15.66 13.27 -6.09
CA HIS A 35 16.88 14.05 -6.17
C HIS A 35 16.66 15.24 -7.13
N TYR A 36 17.29 16.38 -6.88
CA TYR A 36 17.13 17.59 -7.71
C TYR A 36 17.50 17.37 -9.20
N LYS A 37 18.30 16.34 -9.51
CA LYS A 37 18.62 15.90 -10.89
C LYS A 37 17.57 14.94 -11.50
N GLY A 38 16.42 14.74 -10.85
CA GLY A 38 15.32 13.91 -11.31
C GLY A 38 15.35 12.43 -10.88
N GLY A 39 16.43 11.96 -10.23
CA GLY A 39 16.53 10.57 -9.79
C GLY A 39 15.54 10.22 -8.66
N ALA A 40 14.92 9.04 -8.75
CA ALA A 40 14.00 8.50 -7.76
C ALA A 40 14.71 7.54 -6.80
N TYR A 41 14.61 7.79 -5.50
CA TYR A 41 15.30 7.02 -4.47
C TYR A 41 14.36 6.67 -3.31
N THR A 42 14.73 5.64 -2.57
CA THR A 42 14.08 5.26 -1.30
C THR A 42 15.12 5.24 -0.20
N ALA A 43 14.81 5.87 0.94
CA ALA A 43 15.59 5.74 2.15
C ALA A 43 15.47 4.31 2.68
N VAL A 44 16.59 3.62 2.88
CA VAL A 44 16.63 2.27 3.46
C VAL A 44 16.71 2.36 4.99
N GLY A 45 17.42 3.37 5.50
CA GLY A 45 17.49 3.64 6.92
C GLY A 45 18.55 4.68 7.26
N ILE A 46 18.62 5.01 8.55
CA ILE A 46 19.67 5.86 9.12
C ILE A 46 20.70 4.96 9.79
N GLY A 47 21.97 5.25 9.57
CA GLY A 47 23.09 4.58 10.22
C GLY A 47 24.09 5.58 10.79
N ARG A 48 25.26 5.09 11.19
CA ARG A 48 26.42 5.91 11.54
C ARG A 48 27.65 5.44 10.78
N PHE A 49 28.49 6.37 10.34
CA PHE A 49 29.85 6.04 9.96
C PHE A 49 30.64 5.70 11.23
N GLU A 50 31.27 4.53 11.28
CA GLU A 50 32.00 4.10 12.48
C GLU A 50 33.24 4.95 12.75
N ALA A 51 33.91 5.41 11.69
CA ALA A 51 35.16 6.18 11.80
C ALA A 51 35.02 7.53 12.50
N ASP A 52 33.86 8.20 12.38
CA ASP A 52 33.63 9.55 12.90
C ASP A 52 32.26 9.73 13.58
N LEU A 53 31.49 8.65 13.72
CA LEU A 53 30.15 8.57 14.31
C LEU A 53 29.09 9.43 13.61
N ALA A 54 29.39 9.97 12.42
CA ALA A 54 28.48 10.83 11.68
C ALA A 54 27.21 10.09 11.26
N PRO A 55 26.01 10.64 11.49
CA PRO A 55 24.77 10.09 10.96
C PRO A 55 24.81 10.00 9.45
N VAL A 56 24.36 8.88 8.90
CA VAL A 56 24.27 8.64 7.46
C VAL A 56 22.88 8.20 7.05
N VAL A 57 22.51 8.55 5.84
CA VAL A 57 21.36 8.00 5.14
C VAL A 57 21.87 6.91 4.21
N VAL A 58 21.36 5.70 4.41
CA VAL A 58 21.50 4.60 3.45
C VAL A 58 20.28 4.64 2.53
N TYR A 59 20.50 4.71 1.23
CA TYR A 59 19.42 4.86 0.25
C TYR A 59 19.72 4.09 -1.04
N ARG A 60 18.70 3.79 -1.83
CA ARG A 60 18.84 3.07 -3.10
C ARG A 60 18.01 3.70 -4.19
N ALA A 61 18.42 3.54 -5.44
CA ALA A 61 17.63 3.99 -6.58
C ALA A 61 16.39 3.10 -6.73
N MET A 62 15.23 3.69 -7.05
CA MET A 62 14.00 2.93 -7.28
C MET A 62 14.03 2.16 -8.61
N ARG A 63 14.76 2.68 -9.61
CA ARG A 63 14.89 2.06 -10.94
C ARG A 63 15.83 0.85 -10.95
N ASP A 64 16.89 0.90 -10.14
CA ASP A 64 17.87 -0.17 -10.01
C ASP A 64 18.28 -0.29 -8.53
N PRO A 65 17.63 -1.18 -7.77
CA PRO A 65 17.85 -1.31 -6.34
C PRO A 65 19.09 -2.16 -5.99
N SER A 66 19.91 -2.56 -6.96
CA SER A 66 21.07 -3.45 -6.75
C SER A 66 22.18 -2.84 -5.91
N LEU A 67 22.26 -1.51 -5.85
CA LEU A 67 23.29 -0.78 -5.11
C LEU A 67 22.68 0.06 -4.00
N LEU A 68 23.28 -0.03 -2.81
CA LEU A 68 23.06 0.88 -1.71
C LEU A 68 24.08 2.02 -1.77
N TRP A 69 23.58 3.22 -1.62
CA TRP A 69 24.35 4.45 -1.50
C TRP A 69 24.36 4.90 -0.05
N VAL A 70 25.47 5.50 0.38
CA VAL A 70 25.62 6.06 1.73
C VAL A 70 26.02 7.52 1.59
N ARG A 71 25.35 8.40 2.33
CA ARG A 71 25.65 9.83 2.40
C ARG A 71 25.47 10.31 3.83
N ARG A 72 26.31 11.24 4.30
CA ARG A 72 26.05 11.92 5.58
C ARG A 72 24.67 12.57 5.57
N ALA A 73 23.96 12.49 6.68
CA ALA A 73 22.56 12.93 6.73
C ALA A 73 22.40 14.45 6.60
N ASP A 74 23.36 15.22 7.10
CA ASP A 74 23.41 16.66 6.88
C ASP A 74 23.55 16.99 5.39
N VAL A 75 24.47 16.34 4.67
CA VAL A 75 24.67 16.52 3.22
C VAL A 75 23.47 15.99 2.42
N PHE A 76 22.78 14.97 2.89
CA PHE A 76 21.56 14.46 2.26
C PHE A 76 20.44 15.51 2.30
N SER A 77 20.28 16.17 3.46
CA SER A 77 19.22 17.16 3.71
C SER A 77 19.61 18.58 3.28
N GLU A 78 20.90 18.81 3.03
CA GLU A 78 21.45 20.09 2.61
C GLU A 78 20.81 20.56 1.29
N PRO A 79 20.33 21.81 1.21
CA PRO A 79 19.88 22.39 -0.04
C PRO A 79 21.04 22.60 -1.03
N VAL A 80 20.72 22.67 -2.32
CA VAL A 80 21.68 22.92 -3.39
C VAL A 80 21.28 24.16 -4.18
N ALA A 81 22.28 25.01 -4.45
CA ALA A 81 22.11 26.13 -5.37
C ALA A 81 22.01 25.61 -6.82
N THR A 82 20.96 26.02 -7.52
CA THR A 82 20.76 25.78 -8.96
C THR A 82 20.57 27.11 -9.69
N PRO A 83 20.66 27.15 -11.04
CA PRO A 83 20.32 28.36 -11.79
C PRO A 83 18.89 28.88 -11.53
N GLN A 84 17.98 28.02 -11.06
CA GLN A 84 16.59 28.32 -10.76
C GLN A 84 16.36 28.70 -9.28
N GLY A 85 17.43 28.74 -8.47
CA GLY A 85 17.37 29.02 -7.03
C GLY A 85 17.82 27.84 -6.18
N GLU A 86 17.66 27.99 -4.87
CA GLU A 86 18.00 26.98 -3.88
C GLU A 86 16.87 25.94 -3.76
N VAL A 87 17.21 24.66 -3.86
CA VAL A 87 16.25 23.54 -3.80
C VAL A 87 16.79 22.41 -2.91
N PRO A 88 15.93 21.56 -2.31
CA PRO A 88 16.39 20.38 -1.59
C PRO A 88 17.21 19.46 -2.49
N ARG A 89 18.35 18.95 -1.99
CA ARG A 89 19.11 17.93 -2.74
C ARG A 89 18.26 16.68 -2.98
N PHE A 90 17.55 16.25 -1.96
CA PHE A 90 16.54 15.19 -1.99
C PHE A 90 15.25 15.72 -1.39
N ALA A 91 14.23 15.92 -2.22
CA ALA A 91 12.89 16.31 -1.77
C ALA A 91 12.08 15.06 -1.40
N PRO A 92 11.40 15.01 -0.23
CA PRO A 92 10.43 13.96 0.07
C PRO A 92 9.37 13.87 -1.03
N ALA A 93 9.06 12.66 -1.46
CA ALA A 93 8.16 12.40 -2.59
C ALA A 93 6.92 11.60 -2.14
N TRP A 94 6.29 12.06 -1.05
CA TRP A 94 5.07 11.43 -0.53
C TRP A 94 3.93 11.54 -1.54
N PRO A 95 3.26 10.44 -1.92
CA PRO A 95 2.13 10.47 -2.85
C PRO A 95 0.98 11.34 -2.33
N ALA A 96 0.41 12.18 -3.20
CA ALA A 96 -0.73 13.04 -2.84
C ALA A 96 -1.97 12.24 -2.42
N ALA A 97 -2.17 11.05 -3.01
CA ALA A 97 -3.25 10.14 -2.64
C ALA A 97 -3.18 9.68 -1.17
N LEU A 98 -1.97 9.61 -0.61
CA LEU A 98 -1.75 9.23 0.79
C LEU A 98 -1.82 10.43 1.75
N ALA A 99 -2.14 11.65 1.29
CA ALA A 99 -2.27 12.82 2.17
C ALA A 99 -3.41 12.69 3.18
N CYS A 100 -4.43 11.86 2.89
CA CYS A 100 -5.47 11.53 3.86
C CYS A 100 -4.95 10.79 5.09
N LEU A 101 -3.72 10.25 5.05
CA LEU A 101 -3.03 9.60 6.17
C LEU A 101 -2.03 10.51 6.89
N ASP A 102 -1.95 11.81 6.56
CA ASP A 102 -0.97 12.73 7.17
C ASP A 102 -1.13 12.94 8.69
N PHE A 103 -2.22 12.44 9.27
CA PHE A 103 -2.41 12.37 10.73
C PHE A 103 -1.60 11.24 11.39
N LEU A 104 -1.04 10.31 10.61
CA LEU A 104 -0.18 9.24 11.09
C LEU A 104 1.31 9.57 10.85
N PRO A 105 2.23 9.04 11.68
CA PRO A 105 3.64 9.05 11.35
C PRO A 105 3.89 8.32 10.02
N ARG A 106 4.72 8.90 9.15
CA ARG A 106 5.11 8.31 7.84
C ARG A 106 5.60 6.86 7.99
N GLN A 107 6.40 6.59 9.03
CA GLN A 107 6.92 5.25 9.29
C GLN A 107 5.79 4.25 9.59
N ALA A 108 4.76 4.63 10.35
CA ALA A 108 3.63 3.74 10.66
C ALA A 108 2.87 3.35 9.38
N VAL A 109 2.66 4.29 8.46
CA VAL A 109 2.04 4.00 7.15
C VAL A 109 2.92 3.05 6.34
N LEU A 110 4.22 3.31 6.27
CA LEU A 110 5.17 2.49 5.51
C LEU A 110 5.31 1.07 6.09
N ASP A 111 5.28 0.94 7.42
CA ASP A 111 5.31 -0.35 8.11
C ASP A 111 4.09 -1.19 7.75
N VAL A 112 2.89 -0.58 7.74
CA VAL A 112 1.67 -1.29 7.34
C VAL A 112 1.69 -1.64 5.86
N LEU A 113 2.13 -0.75 4.98
CA LEU A 113 2.30 -1.07 3.55
C LEU A 113 3.25 -2.26 3.35
N ALA A 114 4.34 -2.34 4.13
CA ALA A 114 5.28 -3.47 4.08
C ALA A 114 4.65 -4.82 4.50
N LEU A 115 3.61 -4.83 5.36
CA LEU A 115 2.87 -6.05 5.69
C LEU A 115 2.14 -6.65 4.47
N HIS A 116 1.85 -5.84 3.46
CA HIS A 116 1.22 -6.26 2.22
C HIS A 116 2.23 -6.82 1.21
N ASP A 117 3.54 -6.61 1.40
CA ASP A 117 4.59 -7.05 0.47
C ASP A 117 5.19 -8.43 0.82
N THR A 118 4.50 -9.23 1.63
CA THR A 118 5.00 -10.59 1.95
C THR A 118 5.06 -11.46 0.68
N PRO A 119 6.10 -12.31 0.48
CA PRO A 119 6.38 -12.97 -0.80
C PRO A 119 5.28 -13.85 -1.40
N TYR A 120 4.29 -14.25 -0.59
CA TYR A 120 3.18 -15.11 -1.00
C TYR A 120 1.91 -14.33 -1.37
N ARG A 121 1.90 -13.01 -1.19
CA ARG A 121 0.80 -12.13 -1.63
C ARG A 121 1.03 -11.73 -3.08
N HIS A 122 -0.02 -11.85 -3.89
CA HIS A 122 0.01 -11.52 -5.32
C HIS A 122 -1.17 -10.61 -5.69
N TYR A 123 -2.31 -10.78 -5.05
CA TYR A 123 -3.51 -9.96 -5.23
C TYR A 123 -3.67 -8.98 -4.06
N HIS A 124 -3.55 -9.46 -2.82
CA HIS A 124 -3.74 -8.64 -1.60
C HIS A 124 -2.41 -8.01 -1.16
N ASP A 125 -1.76 -7.29 -2.07
CA ASP A 125 -0.46 -6.65 -1.85
C ASP A 125 -0.53 -5.11 -1.83
N SER A 126 0.61 -4.44 -1.64
CA SER A 126 0.65 -2.98 -1.52
C SER A 126 0.13 -2.26 -2.78
N ARG A 127 0.16 -2.90 -3.96
CA ARG A 127 -0.39 -2.32 -5.20
C ARG A 127 -1.90 -2.16 -5.09
N HIS A 128 -2.60 -3.08 -4.43
CA HIS A 128 -4.05 -2.98 -4.14
C HIS A 128 -4.34 -1.77 -3.26
N ILE A 129 -3.65 -1.68 -2.13
CA ILE A 129 -3.87 -0.60 -1.15
C ILE A 129 -3.60 0.77 -1.77
N LEU A 130 -2.48 0.90 -2.51
CA LEU A 130 -2.15 2.15 -3.20
C LEU A 130 -3.17 2.48 -4.30
N GLU A 131 -3.67 1.49 -5.06
CA GLU A 131 -4.71 1.70 -6.07
C GLU A 131 -6.02 2.24 -5.47
N MET A 132 -6.39 1.78 -4.26
CA MET A 132 -7.56 2.32 -3.55
C MET A 132 -7.38 3.80 -3.21
N PHE A 133 -6.23 4.19 -2.65
CA PHE A 133 -5.96 5.60 -2.34
C PHE A 133 -5.89 6.46 -3.60
N GLU A 134 -5.20 6.00 -4.65
CA GLU A 134 -5.10 6.71 -5.92
C GLU A 134 -6.47 6.88 -6.59
N THR A 135 -7.33 5.86 -6.52
CA THR A 135 -8.70 5.94 -7.05
C THR A 135 -9.55 6.93 -6.27
N ALA A 136 -9.50 6.89 -4.93
CA ALA A 136 -10.20 7.86 -4.09
C ALA A 136 -9.76 9.29 -4.42
N HIS A 137 -8.45 9.50 -4.53
CA HIS A 137 -7.88 10.79 -4.90
C HIS A 137 -8.32 11.26 -6.30
N ALA A 138 -8.20 10.41 -7.31
CA ALA A 138 -8.56 10.73 -8.69
C ALA A 138 -10.07 11.00 -8.86
N ARG A 139 -10.92 10.36 -8.06
CA ARG A 139 -12.37 10.57 -8.04
C ARG A 139 -12.80 11.72 -7.13
N GLY A 140 -11.88 12.40 -6.44
CA GLY A 140 -12.18 13.49 -5.52
C GLY A 140 -12.92 13.04 -4.25
N ILE A 141 -12.82 11.76 -3.89
CA ILE A 141 -13.42 11.18 -2.69
C ILE A 141 -12.53 11.52 -1.49
N ALA A 142 -13.05 12.35 -0.60
CA ALA A 142 -12.37 12.70 0.64
C ALA A 142 -12.62 11.60 1.70
N LEU A 143 -11.67 10.69 1.85
CA LEU A 143 -11.69 9.71 2.92
C LEU A 143 -11.47 10.41 4.27
N ASP A 144 -12.36 10.14 5.22
CA ASP A 144 -12.12 10.53 6.61
C ASP A 144 -11.06 9.63 7.26
N ARG A 145 -10.62 9.98 8.47
CA ARG A 145 -9.55 9.24 9.17
C ARG A 145 -9.87 7.76 9.40
N ALA A 146 -11.13 7.44 9.69
CA ALA A 146 -11.54 6.06 9.94
C ALA A 146 -11.53 5.25 8.64
N GLN A 147 -12.03 5.84 7.55
CA GLN A 147 -11.99 5.23 6.21
C GLN A 147 -10.55 5.06 5.73
N ALA A 148 -9.68 6.07 5.90
CA ALA A 148 -8.27 5.99 5.51
C ALA A 148 -7.52 4.89 6.28
N LEU A 149 -7.74 4.78 7.60
CA LEU A 149 -7.21 3.67 8.40
C LEU A 149 -7.74 2.31 7.93
N ALA A 150 -9.03 2.21 7.64
CA ALA A 150 -9.63 0.97 7.16
C ALA A 150 -9.05 0.54 5.81
N VAL A 151 -8.92 1.46 4.84
CA VAL A 151 -8.25 1.18 3.55
C VAL A 151 -6.83 0.67 3.79
N LEU A 152 -6.05 1.38 4.61
CA LEU A 152 -4.66 1.00 4.90
C LEU A 152 -4.55 -0.38 5.58
N CYS A 153 -5.52 -0.76 6.43
CA CYS A 153 -5.40 -1.91 7.30
C CYS A 153 -6.21 -3.15 6.91
N HIS A 154 -7.22 -3.06 6.01
CA HIS A 154 -8.21 -4.14 5.85
C HIS A 154 -7.61 -5.53 5.56
N ASP A 155 -6.49 -5.58 4.83
CA ASP A 155 -5.74 -6.81 4.53
C ASP A 155 -4.32 -6.84 5.13
N ALA A 156 -4.04 -5.98 6.11
CA ALA A 156 -2.73 -5.92 6.75
C ALA A 156 -2.33 -7.28 7.36
N VAL A 157 -3.30 -8.04 7.86
CA VAL A 157 -3.13 -9.46 8.22
C VAL A 157 -3.89 -10.33 7.24
N TYR A 158 -3.17 -11.19 6.50
CA TYR A 158 -3.78 -12.07 5.51
C TYR A 158 -3.10 -13.43 5.45
N VAL A 159 -3.92 -14.46 5.54
CA VAL A 159 -3.57 -15.84 5.22
C VAL A 159 -4.65 -16.37 4.28
N ALA A 160 -4.26 -16.86 3.10
CA ALA A 160 -5.20 -17.33 2.09
C ALA A 160 -6.14 -18.42 2.64
N GLY A 161 -7.45 -18.14 2.59
CA GLY A 161 -8.50 -19.04 3.07
C GLY A 161 -8.67 -19.12 4.59
N CYS A 162 -8.05 -18.20 5.35
CA CYS A 162 -8.30 -17.99 6.77
C CYS A 162 -9.48 -17.03 6.96
N GLU A 163 -10.41 -17.36 7.86
CA GLU A 163 -11.62 -16.53 8.11
C GLU A 163 -11.43 -15.46 9.19
N HIS A 164 -10.23 -15.37 9.75
CA HIS A 164 -9.89 -14.43 10.83
C HIS A 164 -9.06 -13.24 10.34
N ASN A 165 -8.82 -13.12 9.03
CA ASN A 165 -7.99 -12.07 8.45
C ASN A 165 -8.53 -10.69 8.82
N GLU A 166 -9.80 -10.43 8.58
CA GLU A 166 -10.42 -9.13 8.84
C GLU A 166 -10.44 -8.79 10.34
N ALA A 167 -10.71 -9.79 11.20
CA ALA A 167 -10.67 -9.58 12.64
C ALA A 167 -9.26 -9.27 13.16
N ALA A 168 -8.23 -9.92 12.61
CA ALA A 168 -6.84 -9.67 12.96
C ALA A 168 -6.35 -8.32 12.42
N SER A 169 -6.72 -7.98 11.18
CA SER A 169 -6.48 -6.66 10.57
C SER A 169 -7.14 -5.53 11.38
N ALA A 170 -8.40 -5.71 11.80
CA ALA A 170 -9.11 -4.74 12.62
C ALA A 170 -8.43 -4.52 13.98
N ALA A 171 -7.92 -5.59 14.60
CA ALA A 171 -7.20 -5.50 15.88
C ALA A 171 -5.86 -4.74 15.77
N LEU A 172 -5.25 -4.67 14.58
CA LEU A 172 -4.00 -3.96 14.35
C LEU A 172 -4.16 -2.43 14.41
N ILE A 173 -5.35 -1.91 14.12
CA ILE A 173 -5.61 -0.46 13.94
C ILE A 173 -5.18 0.37 15.15
N GLU A 174 -5.45 -0.10 16.37
CA GLU A 174 -5.06 0.61 17.61
C GLU A 174 -3.52 0.69 17.75
N THR A 175 -2.78 -0.27 17.22
CA THR A 175 -1.30 -0.24 17.21
C THR A 175 -0.76 0.71 16.15
N VAL A 176 -1.45 0.83 15.01
CA VAL A 176 -1.06 1.75 13.92
C VAL A 176 -1.29 3.21 14.32
N ALA A 177 -2.35 3.48 15.07
CA ALA A 177 -2.79 4.84 15.42
C ALA A 177 -3.10 5.01 16.93
N PRO A 178 -2.12 4.76 17.83
CA PRO A 178 -2.37 4.73 19.28
C PRO A 178 -2.82 6.06 19.90
N GLY A 179 -2.62 7.18 19.19
CA GLY A 179 -3.01 8.52 19.62
C GLY A 179 -4.34 9.03 19.05
N GLU A 180 -5.01 8.27 18.17
CA GLU A 180 -6.27 8.69 17.57
C GLU A 180 -7.46 8.47 18.52
N ASP A 181 -8.55 9.19 18.25
CA ASP A 181 -9.78 9.10 19.04
C ASP A 181 -10.38 7.69 18.98
N ARG A 182 -10.86 7.18 20.13
CA ARG A 182 -11.42 5.83 20.25
C ARG A 182 -12.56 5.59 19.27
N ALA A 183 -13.42 6.59 19.01
CA ALA A 183 -14.53 6.45 18.07
C ALA A 183 -14.04 6.32 16.62
N VAL A 184 -12.92 6.96 16.26
CA VAL A 184 -12.27 6.80 14.95
C VAL A 184 -11.71 5.39 14.81
N LEU A 185 -11.01 4.89 15.83
CA LEU A 185 -10.44 3.53 15.84
C LEU A 185 -11.52 2.45 15.74
N GLU A 186 -12.58 2.56 16.54
CA GLU A 186 -13.71 1.62 16.53
C GLU A 186 -14.44 1.63 15.18
N ARG A 187 -14.64 2.81 14.60
CA ARG A 187 -15.27 2.92 13.28
C ARG A 187 -14.38 2.32 12.19
N ALA A 188 -13.08 2.56 12.20
CA ALA A 188 -12.15 1.96 11.25
C ALA A 188 -12.15 0.43 11.35
N ALA A 189 -12.11 -0.11 12.58
CA ALA A 189 -12.19 -1.55 12.84
C ALA A 189 -13.49 -2.16 12.31
N GLN A 190 -14.63 -1.48 12.52
CA GLN A 190 -15.91 -1.97 12.00
C GLN A 190 -15.96 -1.95 10.47
N ILE A 191 -15.40 -0.93 9.81
CA ILE A 191 -15.30 -0.90 8.34
C ILE A 191 -14.45 -2.08 7.84
N VAL A 192 -13.34 -2.40 8.51
CA VAL A 192 -12.52 -3.58 8.16
C VAL A 192 -13.31 -4.88 8.34
N LEU A 193 -14.09 -5.02 9.41
CA LEU A 193 -14.93 -6.20 9.59
C LEU A 193 -16.01 -6.34 8.51
N ASP A 194 -16.54 -5.23 8.01
CA ASP A 194 -17.53 -5.20 6.94
C ASP A 194 -16.95 -5.68 5.58
N THR A 195 -15.62 -5.65 5.37
CA THR A 195 -14.99 -6.11 4.11
C THR A 195 -15.15 -7.61 3.92
N ARG A 196 -15.16 -8.41 5.00
CA ARG A 196 -15.41 -9.87 4.94
C ARG A 196 -16.66 -10.22 4.14
N GLY A 197 -17.74 -9.48 4.43
CA GLY A 197 -19.05 -9.65 3.81
C GLY A 197 -19.27 -8.72 2.62
N HIS A 198 -18.43 -7.71 2.42
CA HIS A 198 -18.66 -6.59 1.52
C HIS A 198 -20.08 -6.01 1.69
N GLY A 199 -20.51 -5.84 2.93
CA GLY A 199 -21.85 -5.38 3.28
C GLY A 199 -21.75 -4.37 4.40
N PRO A 200 -22.11 -3.09 4.18
CA PRO A 200 -21.92 -2.06 5.18
C PRO A 200 -22.88 -2.27 6.35
N SER A 201 -22.33 -2.32 7.56
CA SER A 201 -23.10 -2.33 8.81
C SER A 201 -23.22 -0.93 9.42
N ILE A 202 -22.37 0.00 8.99
CA ILE A 202 -22.29 1.38 9.47
C ILE A 202 -22.14 2.39 8.31
N ALA A 203 -22.47 3.65 8.58
CA ALA A 203 -22.38 4.72 7.59
C ALA A 203 -20.94 5.01 7.15
N GLY A 204 -20.74 5.11 5.84
CA GLY A 204 -19.44 5.38 5.20
C GLY A 204 -18.55 4.15 5.02
N ALA A 205 -18.97 2.96 5.46
CA ALA A 205 -18.30 1.72 5.09
C ALA A 205 -18.42 1.45 3.59
N ASP A 206 -19.57 1.79 2.98
CA ASP A 206 -19.87 1.66 1.55
C ASP A 206 -18.73 2.12 0.63
N THR A 207 -18.11 3.26 0.92
CA THR A 207 -17.04 3.85 0.12
C THR A 207 -15.78 2.99 0.14
N VAL A 208 -15.42 2.42 1.30
CA VAL A 208 -14.25 1.54 1.43
C VAL A 208 -14.52 0.18 0.78
N LEU A 209 -15.75 -0.32 0.90
CA LEU A 209 -16.18 -1.55 0.23
C LEU A 209 -16.19 -1.41 -1.30
N ASP A 210 -16.61 -0.26 -1.83
CA ASP A 210 -16.55 0.02 -3.27
C ASP A 210 -15.11 0.11 -3.77
N LEU A 211 -14.22 0.71 -2.99
CA LEU A 211 -12.78 0.75 -3.29
C LEU A 211 -12.18 -0.66 -3.33
N ASP A 212 -12.52 -1.51 -2.37
CA ASP A 212 -12.00 -2.88 -2.27
C ASP A 212 -12.49 -3.75 -3.45
N LEU A 213 -13.75 -3.57 -3.86
CA LEU A 213 -14.34 -4.26 -5.00
C LEU A 213 -13.98 -3.67 -6.37
N LEU A 214 -13.27 -2.54 -6.44
CA LEU A 214 -13.00 -1.81 -7.69
C LEU A 214 -12.39 -2.70 -8.77
N ARG A 215 -11.49 -3.63 -8.38
CA ARG A 215 -10.82 -4.54 -9.31
C ARG A 215 -11.76 -5.48 -10.06
N LEU A 216 -13.02 -5.64 -9.62
CA LEU A 216 -14.04 -6.35 -10.40
C LEU A 216 -14.33 -5.63 -11.73
N ALA A 217 -14.26 -4.30 -11.74
CA ALA A 217 -14.55 -3.46 -12.89
C ALA A 217 -13.32 -3.17 -13.79
N ALA A 218 -12.17 -3.80 -13.51
CA ALA A 218 -10.97 -3.67 -14.32
C ALA A 218 -11.21 -4.14 -15.77
N ALA A 219 -10.35 -3.70 -16.69
CA ALA A 219 -10.30 -4.26 -18.05
C ALA A 219 -10.21 -5.79 -18.01
N SER A 220 -10.82 -6.49 -18.96
CA SER A 220 -10.97 -7.95 -18.93
C SER A 220 -9.66 -8.70 -18.73
N GLU A 221 -8.59 -8.23 -19.37
CA GLU A 221 -7.26 -8.83 -19.31
C GLU A 221 -6.64 -8.64 -17.92
N MET A 222 -6.84 -7.47 -17.30
CA MET A 222 -6.38 -7.19 -15.94
C MET A 222 -7.20 -7.99 -14.91
N PHE A 223 -8.51 -8.11 -15.11
CA PHE A 223 -9.38 -8.93 -14.27
C PHE A 223 -8.98 -10.42 -14.32
N ASP A 224 -8.55 -10.91 -15.48
CA ASP A 224 -8.02 -12.26 -15.62
C ASP A 224 -6.68 -12.42 -14.92
N ALA A 225 -5.75 -11.45 -15.08
CA ALA A 225 -4.49 -11.45 -14.35
C ALA A 225 -4.71 -11.44 -12.82
N HIS A 226 -5.63 -10.61 -12.32
CA HIS A 226 -6.05 -10.61 -10.93
C HIS A 226 -6.59 -11.97 -10.48
N SER A 227 -7.32 -12.68 -11.34
CA SER A 227 -7.83 -14.01 -11.03
C SER A 227 -6.69 -15.04 -10.87
N LEU A 228 -5.63 -14.92 -11.68
CA LEU A 228 -4.41 -15.72 -11.56
C LEU A 228 -3.60 -15.36 -10.31
N ASP A 229 -3.56 -14.09 -9.92
CA ASP A 229 -2.92 -13.65 -8.66
C ASP A 229 -3.64 -14.25 -7.44
N VAL A 230 -4.98 -14.20 -7.40
CA VAL A 230 -5.77 -14.86 -6.34
C VAL A 230 -5.53 -16.37 -6.34
N PHE A 231 -5.40 -16.99 -7.52
CA PHE A 231 -5.05 -18.41 -7.61
C PHE A 231 -3.66 -18.68 -7.03
N ALA A 232 -2.66 -17.85 -7.33
CA ALA A 232 -1.30 -18.02 -6.85
C ALA A 232 -1.22 -18.04 -5.32
N GLU A 233 -1.95 -17.15 -4.66
CA GLU A 233 -2.06 -17.12 -3.19
C GLU A 233 -2.75 -18.37 -2.61
N ASN A 234 -3.83 -18.83 -3.27
CA ASN A 234 -4.63 -19.95 -2.79
C ASN A 234 -4.09 -21.33 -3.20
N ARG A 235 -3.11 -21.38 -4.11
CA ARG A 235 -2.65 -22.61 -4.77
C ARG A 235 -2.23 -23.69 -3.78
N ALA A 236 -1.35 -23.35 -2.84
CA ALA A 236 -0.81 -24.30 -1.86
C ALA A 236 -1.90 -24.86 -0.94
N MET A 237 -2.78 -23.99 -0.44
CA MET A 237 -3.91 -24.37 0.42
C MET A 237 -4.92 -25.24 -0.34
N LEU A 238 -5.28 -24.88 -1.57
CA LEU A 238 -6.23 -25.63 -2.38
C LEU A 238 -5.68 -27.01 -2.76
N ALA A 239 -4.39 -27.08 -3.12
CA ALA A 239 -3.70 -28.34 -3.40
C ALA A 239 -3.73 -29.27 -2.18
N ALA A 240 -3.41 -28.74 -0.99
CA ALA A 240 -3.45 -29.51 0.26
C ALA A 240 -4.86 -30.03 0.60
N ARG A 241 -5.91 -29.25 0.32
CA ARG A 241 -7.30 -29.64 0.63
C ARG A 241 -7.92 -30.61 -0.37
N THR A 242 -7.51 -30.55 -1.64
CA THR A 242 -8.13 -31.33 -2.72
C THR A 242 -7.28 -32.49 -3.21
N GLY A 243 -5.96 -32.46 -2.97
CA GLY A 243 -4.99 -33.40 -3.56
C GLY A 243 -4.72 -33.16 -5.05
N LEU A 244 -5.37 -32.17 -5.67
CA LEU A 244 -5.21 -31.85 -7.09
C LEU A 244 -3.91 -31.09 -7.37
N GLN A 245 -3.41 -31.21 -8.61
CA GLN A 245 -2.21 -30.53 -9.09
C GLN A 245 -2.41 -30.07 -10.56
N GLY A 246 -1.54 -29.18 -11.02
CA GLY A 246 -1.53 -28.70 -12.42
C GLY A 246 -2.88 -28.12 -12.87
N GLU A 247 -3.27 -28.44 -14.10
CA GLU A 247 -4.50 -27.93 -14.73
C GLU A 247 -5.78 -28.34 -13.97
N ALA A 248 -5.80 -29.52 -13.35
CA ALA A 248 -6.95 -29.95 -12.55
C ALA A 248 -7.17 -29.06 -11.33
N LEU A 249 -6.08 -28.60 -10.70
CA LEU A 249 -6.14 -27.68 -9.55
C LEU A 249 -6.64 -26.30 -9.98
N GLU A 250 -6.16 -25.79 -11.12
CA GLU A 250 -6.59 -24.51 -11.69
C GLU A 250 -8.06 -24.55 -12.09
N THR A 251 -8.52 -25.64 -12.72
CA THR A 251 -9.92 -25.85 -13.07
C THR A 251 -10.82 -25.84 -11.83
N GLU A 252 -10.41 -26.53 -10.76
CA GLU A 252 -11.15 -26.53 -9.49
C GLU A 252 -11.16 -25.14 -8.84
N PHE A 253 -10.06 -24.38 -8.92
CA PHE A 253 -10.03 -22.99 -8.47
C PHE A 253 -11.02 -22.13 -9.26
N MET A 254 -11.00 -22.17 -10.59
CA MET A 254 -11.88 -21.39 -11.44
C MET A 254 -13.36 -21.74 -11.22
N ARG A 255 -13.68 -23.03 -11.01
CA ARG A 255 -15.02 -23.46 -10.63
C ARG A 255 -15.49 -22.84 -9.31
N ARG A 256 -14.62 -22.83 -8.27
CA ARG A 256 -14.93 -22.21 -6.97
C ARG A 256 -15.06 -20.69 -7.09
N ARG A 257 -14.19 -20.05 -7.85
CA ARG A 257 -14.22 -18.62 -8.13
C ARG A 257 -15.50 -18.22 -8.85
N ALA A 258 -15.90 -18.96 -9.88
CA ALA A 258 -17.18 -18.75 -10.58
C ALA A 258 -18.37 -18.87 -9.63
N ALA A 259 -18.37 -19.85 -8.72
CA ALA A 259 -19.43 -19.98 -7.71
C ALA A 259 -19.46 -18.80 -6.73
N PHE A 260 -18.30 -18.31 -6.28
CA PHE A 260 -18.19 -17.13 -5.41
C PHE A 260 -18.68 -15.87 -6.12
N LEU A 261 -18.15 -15.56 -7.30
CA LEU A 261 -18.54 -14.39 -8.09
C LEU A 261 -20.02 -14.45 -8.50
N GLY A 262 -20.52 -15.64 -8.85
CA GLY A 262 -21.92 -15.85 -9.17
C GLY A 262 -22.86 -15.53 -8.00
N LYS A 263 -22.47 -15.86 -6.76
CA LYS A 263 -23.21 -15.43 -5.55
C LYS A 263 -23.13 -13.92 -5.36
N LEU A 264 -21.95 -13.33 -5.56
CA LEU A 264 -21.75 -11.88 -5.43
C LEU A 264 -22.64 -11.10 -6.42
N ALA A 265 -22.73 -11.57 -7.68
CA ALA A 265 -23.55 -10.96 -8.73
C ALA A 265 -25.07 -11.01 -8.49
N GLN A 266 -25.55 -11.84 -7.56
CA GLN A 266 -26.97 -11.86 -7.16
C GLN A 266 -27.39 -10.61 -6.39
N ARG A 267 -26.42 -9.81 -5.90
CA ARG A 267 -26.71 -8.56 -5.22
C ARG A 267 -27.37 -7.56 -6.19
N PRO A 268 -28.35 -6.77 -5.73
CA PRO A 268 -28.97 -5.73 -6.56
C PRO A 268 -27.95 -4.72 -7.10
N ARG A 269 -26.93 -4.39 -6.30
CA ARG A 269 -25.80 -3.54 -6.66
C ARG A 269 -24.51 -4.18 -6.17
N LEU A 270 -23.45 -4.14 -7.00
CA LEU A 270 -22.10 -4.48 -6.59
C LEU A 270 -21.41 -3.27 -5.96
N PHE A 271 -21.60 -2.09 -6.55
CA PHE A 271 -21.10 -0.82 -6.05
C PHE A 271 -22.22 0.02 -5.42
N LEU A 272 -21.99 0.47 -4.20
CA LEU A 272 -23.00 1.00 -3.27
C LEU A 272 -23.17 2.51 -3.39
N THR A 273 -22.10 3.22 -3.74
CA THR A 273 -22.09 4.68 -3.87
C THR A 273 -22.21 5.11 -5.34
N ASP A 274 -22.69 6.34 -5.56
CA ASP A 274 -22.81 6.90 -6.92
C ASP A 274 -21.44 7.16 -7.56
N ALA A 275 -20.41 7.38 -6.73
CA ALA A 275 -19.04 7.61 -7.17
C ALA A 275 -18.42 6.41 -7.89
N PHE A 276 -19.01 5.22 -7.80
CA PHE A 276 -18.58 3.98 -8.48
C PHE A 276 -19.69 3.38 -9.37
N ALA A 277 -20.74 4.14 -9.70
CA ALA A 277 -21.83 3.64 -10.54
C ALA A 277 -21.36 3.19 -11.94
N ASP A 278 -20.28 3.80 -12.47
CA ASP A 278 -19.63 3.44 -13.72
C ASP A 278 -18.95 2.06 -13.69
N CYS A 279 -18.63 1.55 -12.49
CA CYS A 279 -17.96 0.26 -12.30
C CYS A 279 -18.92 -0.94 -12.38
N GLU A 280 -20.22 -0.72 -12.19
CA GLU A 280 -21.22 -1.79 -12.09
C GLU A 280 -21.31 -2.65 -13.35
N ALA A 281 -21.44 -2.02 -14.53
CA ALA A 281 -21.59 -2.74 -15.79
C ALA A 281 -20.34 -3.53 -16.19
N PRO A 282 -19.10 -2.96 -16.16
CA PRO A 282 -17.88 -3.71 -16.40
C PRO A 282 -17.71 -4.89 -15.43
N ALA A 283 -17.96 -4.69 -14.13
CA ALA A 283 -17.85 -5.77 -13.14
C ALA A 283 -18.80 -6.92 -13.42
N ARG A 284 -20.07 -6.63 -13.74
CA ARG A 284 -21.04 -7.67 -14.09
C ARG A 284 -20.66 -8.41 -15.37
N ALA A 285 -20.10 -7.72 -16.37
CA ALA A 285 -19.62 -8.34 -17.59
C ALA A 285 -18.46 -9.32 -17.32
N ASN A 286 -17.49 -8.92 -16.50
CA ASN A 286 -16.38 -9.78 -16.07
C ASN A 286 -16.88 -11.02 -15.31
N ILE A 287 -17.79 -10.83 -14.35
CA ILE A 287 -18.36 -11.94 -13.59
C ILE A 287 -19.13 -12.91 -14.51
N ALA A 288 -19.96 -12.37 -15.42
CA ALA A 288 -20.74 -13.19 -16.35
C ALA A 288 -19.83 -14.06 -17.25
N ARG A 289 -18.68 -13.53 -17.69
CA ARG A 289 -17.70 -14.28 -18.48
C ARG A 289 -17.11 -15.46 -17.72
N ILE A 290 -16.71 -15.27 -16.46
CA ILE A 290 -16.17 -16.35 -15.62
C ILE A 290 -17.24 -17.40 -15.32
N VAL A 291 -18.46 -16.97 -14.97
CA VAL A 291 -19.58 -17.88 -14.68
C VAL A 291 -19.98 -18.68 -15.93
N GLY A 292 -20.04 -18.04 -17.09
CA GLY A 292 -20.33 -18.68 -18.37
C GLY A 292 -19.29 -19.73 -18.76
N ALA A 293 -18.00 -19.40 -18.62
CA ALA A 293 -16.90 -20.32 -18.91
C ALA A 293 -16.94 -21.58 -18.01
N ALA A 294 -17.25 -21.42 -16.72
CA ALA A 294 -17.36 -22.55 -15.79
C ALA A 294 -18.60 -23.45 -16.06
N GLY A 295 -19.65 -22.90 -16.68
CA GLY A 295 -20.85 -23.64 -17.07
C GLY A 295 -20.68 -24.50 -18.33
N GLY A 296 -19.81 -24.08 -19.26
CA GLY A 296 -19.54 -24.78 -20.52
C GLY A 296 -18.59 -25.97 -20.43
N SER A 297 -17.87 -26.16 -19.31
CA SER A 297 -16.97 -27.30 -19.08
C SER A 297 -17.69 -28.60 -18.65
N ARG A 298 -18.95 -28.80 -19.05
CA ARG A 298 -19.78 -29.97 -18.68
C ARG A 298 -20.24 -30.86 -19.84
N ASP A 299 -19.71 -30.68 -21.04
CA ASP A 299 -19.99 -31.55 -22.19
C ASP A 299 -18.77 -32.40 -22.59
#